data_AF-A0A6I3GQR7-F1
#
_entry.id   AF-A0A6I3GQR7-F1
#
_cell.length_a   1.000
_cell.length_b   1.000
_cell.length_c   1.000
_cell.angle_alpha   90.00
_cell.angle_beta   90.00
_cell.angle_gamma   90.00
#
_symmetry.space_group_name_H-M   'P 1'
#
loop_
_entity.id
_entity.type
_entity.pdbx_description
1 polymer ?
#
loop_
_entity_poly.entity_id
_entity_poly.type
_entity_poly.pdbx_seq_one_letter_code
_entity_poly.pdbx_strand_id
1 'polypeptide(L)' 'MPKKITASTFLILSAVAASFVGVLVYFGIRKVDVALIAAGVTFIISLVGIATLALMVPEQKNDPDKPVLR' A
#
# COMPACT_ATOMS: atom_id res chain seq x y z
N MET A 1 -7.30 21.48 -7.87
CA MET A 1 -6.18 21.33 -6.90
C MET A 1 -5.74 19.87 -6.89
N PRO A 2 -4.51 19.51 -7.27
CA PRO A 2 -4.06 18.12 -7.18
C PRO A 2 -3.98 17.71 -5.71
N LYS A 3 -4.81 16.74 -5.32
CA LYS A 3 -4.87 16.23 -3.95
C LYS A 3 -3.58 15.46 -3.68
N LYS A 4 -2.73 16.00 -2.79
CA LYS A 4 -1.48 15.36 -2.36
C LYS A 4 -1.83 13.96 -1.86
N ILE A 5 -1.32 12.92 -2.51
CA ILE A 5 -1.55 11.53 -2.08
C ILE A 5 -0.70 11.32 -0.83
N THR A 6 -1.32 11.43 0.35
CA THR A 6 -0.66 11.23 1.64
C THR A 6 -0.47 9.74 1.92
N ALA A 7 0.52 9.37 2.73
CA ALA A 7 0.76 8.01 3.20
C ALA A 7 -0.51 7.30 3.74
N SER A 8 -1.43 8.06 4.32
CA SER A 8 -2.76 7.61 4.75
C SER A 8 -3.59 6.99 3.63
N THR A 9 -3.49 7.49 2.39
CA THR A 9 -4.21 6.93 1.24
C THR A 9 -3.73 5.51 0.92
N PHE A 10 -2.42 5.28 0.96
CA PHE A 10 -1.85 3.95 0.73
C PHE A 10 -2.21 2.98 1.86
N LEU A 11 -2.20 3.45 3.12
CA LEU A 11 -2.66 2.65 4.27
C LEU A 11 -4.12 2.23 4.13
N ILE A 12 -5.01 3.15 3.77
CA ILE A 12 -6.43 2.86 3.57
C ILE A 12 -6.60 1.88 2.40
N LEU A 13 -5.87 2.09 1.30
CA LEU A 13 -5.93 1.20 0.14
C LEU A 13 -5.49 -0.22 0.49
N SER A 14 -4.37 -0.38 1.19
CA SER A 14 -3.89 -1.69 1.66
C SER A 14 -4.87 -2.34 2.64
N ALA A 15 -5.49 -1.56 3.54
CA ALA A 15 -6.48 -2.08 4.48
C ALA A 15 -7.75 -2.58 3.76
N VAL A 16 -8.22 -1.84 2.76
CA VAL A 16 -9.36 -2.26 1.92
C VAL A 16 -9.00 -3.53 1.15
N ALA A 17 -7.83 -3.58 0.51
CA ALA A 17 -7.37 -4.75 -0.22
C ALA A 17 -7.27 -6.00 0.68
N ALA A 18 -6.71 -5.84 1.89
CA ALA A 18 -6.61 -6.91 2.87
C ALA A 18 -7.98 -7.40 3.33
N SER A 19 -8.92 -6.48 3.59
CA SER A 19 -10.29 -6.84 3.97
C SER A 19 -11.00 -7.60 2.85
N PHE A 20 -10.84 -7.18 1.60
CA PHE A 20 -11.42 -7.83 0.43
C PHE A 20 -10.89 -9.26 0.26
N VAL A 21 -9.57 -9.44 0.35
CA VAL A 21 -8.96 -10.76 0.27
C VAL A 21 -9.35 -11.63 1.47
N GLY A 22 -9.43 -11.07 2.68
CA GLY A 22 -9.94 -11.78 3.85
C GLY A 22 -11.34 -12.35 3.64
N VAL A 23 -12.25 -11.55 3.08
CA VAL A 23 -13.60 -11.98 2.73
C VAL A 23 -13.57 -13.08 1.66
N LEU A 24 -12.79 -12.90 0.59
CA LEU A 24 -12.65 -13.92 -0.46
C LEU A 24 -12.16 -15.26 0.09
N VAL A 25 -11.13 -15.24 0.93
CA VAL A 25 -10.56 -16.46 1.54
C VAL A 25 -11.55 -17.09 2.52
N TYR A 26 -12.30 -16.27 3.27
CA TYR A 26 -13.37 -16.76 4.13
C TYR A 26 -14.46 -17.50 3.35
N PHE A 27 -14.92 -16.95 2.23
CA PHE A 27 -15.92 -17.62 1.39
C PHE A 27 -15.38 -18.88 0.71
N GLY A 28 -14.09 -18.92 0.37
CA GLY A 28 -13.46 -20.09 -0.25
C GLY A 28 -13.23 -21.27 0.71
N ILE A 29 -12.74 -20.98 1.93
CA ILE A 29 -12.28 -22.02 2.86
C ILE A 29 -13.26 -22.24 4.02
N ARG A 30 -14.14 -21.27 4.31
CA ARG A 30 -15.05 -21.22 5.47
C ARG A 30 -14.38 -21.44 6.83
N LYS A 31 -13.07 -21.20 6.92
CA LYS A 31 -12.30 -21.24 8.17
C LYS A 31 -11.86 -19.83 8.52
N VAL A 32 -12.27 -19.36 9.69
CA VAL A 32 -11.99 -18.00 10.18
C VAL A 32 -10.50 -17.78 10.39
N ASP A 33 -9.80 -18.75 10.99
CA ASP A 33 -8.36 -18.65 11.26
C ASP A 33 -7.55 -18.41 9.99
N VAL A 34 -7.85 -19.19 8.95
CA VAL A 34 -7.15 -19.12 7.66
C VAL A 34 -7.46 -17.80 6.95
N ALA A 35 -8.72 -17.34 7.01
CA ALA A 35 -9.13 -16.07 6.42
C ALA A 35 -8.43 -14.87 7.09
N LEU A 36 -8.31 -14.88 8.42
CA LEU A 36 -7.67 -13.80 9.16
C LEU A 36 -6.16 -13.75 8.90
N ILE A 37 -5.51 -14.91 8.86
CA ILE A 37 -4.09 -15.01 8.51
C ILE A 37 -3.87 -14.52 7.07
N ALA A 38 -4.69 -14.95 6.11
CA ALA A 38 -4.55 -14.54 4.72
C ALA A 38 -4.80 -13.03 4.51
N ALA A 39 -5.77 -12.45 5.23
CA ALA A 39 -6.00 -11.01 5.25
C ALA A 39 -4.77 -10.26 5.78
N GLY A 40 -4.23 -10.70 6.92
CA GLY A 40 -3.04 -10.10 7.54
C GLY A 40 -1.80 -10.20 6.66
N VAL A 41 -1.56 -11.36 6.05
CA VAL A 41 -0.43 -11.57 5.13
C VAL A 41 -0.57 -10.66 3.90
N THR A 42 -1.77 -10.56 3.33
CA THR A 42 -2.03 -9.69 2.17
C THR A 42 -1.82 -8.21 2.50
N PHE A 43 -2.24 -7.78 3.69
CA PHE A 43 -2.00 -6.42 4.17
C PHE A 43 -0.51 -6.08 4.19
N ILE A 44 0.30 -6.97 4.80
CA ILE A 44 1.76 -6.78 4.91
C ILE A 44 2.40 -6.75 3.52
N ILE A 45 2.09 -7.72 2.66
CA ILE A 45 2.65 -7.80 1.30
C ILE A 45 2.30 -6.55 0.49
N SER A 46 1.06 -6.05 0.62
CA SER A 46 0.63 -4.82 -0.06
C SER A 46 1.44 -3.61 0.41
N LEU A 47 1.62 -3.42 1.72
CA LEU A 47 2.41 -2.30 2.24
C LEU A 47 3.87 -2.37 1.80
N VAL A 48 4.47 -3.56 1.89
CA VAL A 48 5.86 -3.78 1.45
C VAL A 48 5.98 -3.50 -0.04
N GLY A 49 5.05 -3.97 -0.87
CA GLY A 49 5.04 -3.71 -2.30
C GLY A 49 4.92 -2.23 -2.65
N ILE A 50 4.05 -1.48 -1.97
CA ILE A 50 3.91 -0.04 -2.17
C ILE A 50 5.18 0.68 -1.71
N ALA A 51 5.77 0.28 -0.58
CA ALA A 51 7.00 0.86 -0.08
C ALA A 51 8.18 0.60 -1.02
N THR A 52 8.31 -0.60 -1.58
CA THR A 52 9.39 -0.92 -2.53
C THR A 52 9.21 -0.15 -3.82
N LEU A 53 7.98 -0.02 -4.33
CA LEU A 53 7.65 0.84 -5.47
C LEU A 53 8.02 2.31 -5.18
N ALA A 54 7.68 2.80 -3.99
CA ALA A 54 8.02 4.16 -3.57
C ALA A 54 9.54 4.38 -3.45
N LEU A 55 10.30 3.39 -2.97
CA LEU A 55 11.76 3.45 -2.91
C LEU A 55 12.43 3.34 -4.30
N MET A 56 11.79 2.64 -5.24
CA MET A 56 12.31 2.40 -6.58
C MET A 56 12.15 3.62 -7.50
N VAL A 57 11.17 4.48 -7.22
CA VAL A 57 11.03 5.76 -7.90
C VAL A 57 11.94 6.77 -7.19
N PRO A 58 12.97 7.32 -7.87
CA PRO A 58 13.72 8.44 -7.31
C PRO A 58 12.73 9.56 -7.02
N GLU A 59 12.58 9.93 -5.74
CA GLU A 59 11.86 11.15 -5.37
C GLU A 59 12.53 12.30 -6.13
N GLN A 60 11.87 12.81 -7.18
CA GLN A 60 12.19 14.14 -7.69
C GLN A 60 11.79 15.10 -6.59
N LYS A 61 12.70 15.25 -5.63
CA LYS A 61 12.75 16.39 -4.74
C LYS A 61 12.81 17.58 -5.68
N ASN A 62 11.64 18.16 -5.98
CA ASN A 62 11.47 19.56 -6.31
C ASN A 62 12.06 20.29 -5.10
N ASP A 63 13.38 20.38 -5.13
CA ASP A 63 14.17 21.10 -4.16
C ASP A 63 14.25 22.49 -4.78
N PRO A 64 13.41 23.45 -4.33
CA PRO A 64 13.48 24.82 -4.81
C PRO A 64 14.86 25.46 -4.57
N ASP A 65 15.69 24.82 -3.73
CA ASP A 65 17.03 25.25 -3.36
C ASP A 65 18.17 24.54 -4.12
N LYS A 66 17.89 23.67 -5.10
CA LYS A 66 18.94 23.15 -5.99
C LYS A 66 19.21 24.18 -7.09
N PRO A 67 20.40 24.80 -7.16
CA PRO A 67 20.71 25.70 -8.26
C PRO A 67 20.73 24.89 -9.56
N VAL A 68 19.87 25.27 -10.51
CA VAL A 68 19.95 24.75 -11.87
C VAL A 68 21.25 25.24 -12.51
N LEU A 69 22.10 24.30 -12.90
CA LEU A 69 23.27 24.61 -13.71
C LEU A 69 22.77 25.03 -15.11
N ARG A 70 22.87 26.32 -15.42
CA ARG A 70 22.82 26.82 -16.79
C ARG A 70 24.21 26.77 -17.42
#